data_AF-A0A7X8T1R7-F1
#
_entry.id   AF-A0A7X8T1R7-F1
#
_cell.length_a   1.000
_cell.length_b   1.000
_cell.length_c   1.000
_cell.angle_alpha   90.00
_cell.angle_beta   90.00
_cell.angle_gamma   90.00
#
_symmetry.space_group_name_H-M   'P 1'
#
loop_
_entity.id
_entity.type
_entity.pdbx_description
1 polymer ?
#
loop_
_entity_poly.entity_id
_entity_poly.type
_entity_poly.pdbx_seq_one_letter_code
_entity_poly.pdbx_strand_id
1 'polypeptide(L)'
;MVDTIGINGLALCHKNSTGMTRSTLPDICRSPQPPVPYTNIAFARDLAKGTKTVFSHGGVMNGIKGSEFHVSYGDEPGVGRGVKSNTVQAEATWLTWSPNVFMEGQPVTRHTDKMLMNHGNTISAGGFQSRPIRSPENAKETAICEIACWCWVTWRGSSKGQWIDNYVKPWRMRYSTCFKQQVDKQYANTQAGKPGHPGLLSEVGYWDPDNPKNTTENGKPPGKPIGKESPWYSGDWYNIRGSRWLDAVWVDSSGDTTDFWDIKFGDDKENSAAKNDAYRNAAKANGGVYHGEFYVPSWCDGCRDEEDEWQRNSVFNQAADHFRKHGVYPNGVPLPGRMGGPIMPVPVPVPIPVIP
;
A
#
# COMPACT_ATOMS: atom_id res chain seq x y z
N MET A 1 -6.77 1.34 1.76
CA MET A 1 -7.08 1.80 0.39
C MET A 1 -5.95 2.71 -0.04
N VAL A 2 -5.63 2.75 -1.33
CA VAL A 2 -4.62 3.66 -1.90
C VAL A 2 -5.08 5.11 -1.76
N ASP A 3 -4.15 6.01 -1.42
CA ASP A 3 -4.40 7.45 -1.34
C ASP A 3 -4.35 8.06 -2.76
N THR A 4 -5.46 8.60 -3.26
CA THR A 4 -5.54 9.12 -4.64
C THR A 4 -5.78 10.63 -4.73
N ILE A 5 -6.07 11.30 -3.60
CA ILE A 5 -6.40 12.74 -3.58
C ILE A 5 -5.22 13.58 -3.13
N GLY A 6 -4.86 14.56 -3.98
CA GLY A 6 -3.77 15.50 -3.76
C GLY A 6 -4.12 16.84 -3.18
N ILE A 7 -3.48 17.14 -2.06
CA ILE A 7 -3.59 18.41 -1.36
C ILE A 7 -2.19 19.02 -1.29
N ASN A 8 -1.92 20.03 -2.11
CA ASN A 8 -0.60 20.67 -2.22
C ASN A 8 0.53 19.68 -2.57
N GLY A 9 0.26 18.69 -3.42
CA GLY A 9 1.22 17.64 -3.77
C GLY A 9 1.43 16.57 -2.70
N LEU A 10 0.62 16.56 -1.65
CA LEU A 10 0.69 15.60 -0.53
C LEU A 10 -0.61 14.81 -0.42
N ALA A 11 -0.52 13.51 -0.10
CA ALA A 11 -1.67 12.62 0.11
C ALA A 11 -2.60 13.13 1.21
N LEU A 12 -3.89 13.19 0.91
CA LEU A 12 -4.94 13.44 1.88
C LEU A 12 -4.92 12.36 2.97
N CYS A 13 -4.92 12.74 4.25
CA CYS A 13 -5.20 11.78 5.32
C CYS A 13 -6.71 11.47 5.34
N HIS A 14 -7.07 10.20 5.27
CA HIS A 14 -8.46 9.74 5.38
C HIS A 14 -8.52 8.40 6.12
N LYS A 15 -9.69 8.04 6.66
CA LYS A 15 -9.83 6.88 7.56
C LYS A 15 -9.49 5.54 6.90
N ASN A 16 -9.65 5.41 5.59
CA ASN A 16 -9.31 4.19 4.85
C ASN A 16 -7.85 4.16 4.37
N SER A 17 -7.04 5.17 4.69
CA SER A 17 -5.63 5.21 4.32
C SER A 17 -4.87 4.12 5.07
N THR A 18 -3.89 3.50 4.42
CA THR A 18 -2.95 2.59 5.10
C THR A 18 -1.84 3.33 5.84
N GLY A 19 -1.86 4.67 5.82
CA GLY A 19 -0.86 5.50 6.47
C GLY A 19 -0.85 5.38 8.00
N MET A 20 0.30 5.72 8.57
CA MET A 20 0.57 5.70 10.00
C MET A 20 1.40 6.92 10.40
N THR A 21 1.47 7.23 11.69
CA THR A 21 2.48 8.13 12.23
C THR A 21 3.28 7.42 13.32
N ARG A 22 4.54 7.82 13.46
CA ARG A 22 5.46 7.21 14.42
C ARG A 22 6.29 8.27 15.13
N SER A 23 6.47 8.11 16.43
CA SER A 23 7.25 9.00 17.28
C SER A 23 8.68 9.13 16.75
N THR A 24 9.11 10.35 16.49
CA THR A 24 10.52 10.63 16.13
C THR A 24 11.36 10.94 17.36
N LEU A 25 10.73 11.44 18.42
CA LEU A 25 11.35 11.56 19.74
C LEU A 25 10.85 10.43 20.64
N PRO A 26 11.64 9.99 21.63
CA PRO A 26 11.22 8.93 22.54
C PRO A 26 10.01 9.37 23.37
N ASP A 27 9.05 8.47 23.51
CA ASP A 27 7.90 8.61 24.40
C ASP A 27 8.32 8.27 25.84
N ILE A 28 8.70 9.27 26.63
CA ILE A 28 9.23 9.04 27.97
C ILE A 28 8.07 8.76 28.94
N CYS A 29 7.93 7.50 29.38
CA CYS A 29 6.94 7.05 30.35
C CYS A 29 7.60 6.48 31.60
N ARG A 30 6.93 6.57 32.75
CA ARG A 30 7.40 5.96 33.99
C ARG A 30 7.13 4.45 33.97
N SER A 31 8.13 3.64 34.27
CA SER A 31 7.99 2.18 34.46
C SER A 31 8.86 1.76 35.65
N PRO A 32 8.37 0.92 36.57
CA PRO A 32 7.99 1.24 37.95
C PRO A 32 8.83 2.22 38.80
N GLN A 33 10.07 2.58 38.43
CA GLN A 33 10.85 3.64 39.10
C GLN A 33 11.52 4.63 38.14
N PRO A 34 12.33 4.26 37.13
CA PRO A 34 12.90 5.26 36.22
C PRO A 34 11.97 5.61 35.03
N PRO A 35 12.06 6.84 34.49
CA PRO A 35 11.54 7.14 33.16
C PRO A 35 12.24 6.29 32.10
N VAL A 36 11.45 5.62 31.25
CA VAL A 36 11.90 4.74 30.17
C VAL A 36 11.43 5.31 28.83
N PRO A 37 12.30 5.38 27.82
CA PRO A 37 11.90 5.79 26.47
C PRO A 37 11.16 4.67 25.73
N TYR A 38 9.96 4.97 25.23
CA TYR A 38 9.16 4.10 24.38
C TYR A 38 9.09 4.63 22.94
N THR A 39 8.74 3.73 22.02
CA THR A 39 8.28 4.11 20.68
C THR A 39 6.78 4.19 20.71
N ASN A 40 6.20 5.18 20.02
CA ASN A 40 4.77 5.33 19.89
C ASN A 40 4.34 5.37 18.41
N ILE A 41 3.27 4.67 18.06
CA ILE A 41 2.71 4.56 16.70
C ILE A 41 1.19 4.76 16.74
N ALA A 42 0.64 5.47 15.75
CA ALA A 42 -0.80 5.62 15.57
C ALA A 42 -1.18 5.49 14.09
N PHE A 43 -2.40 5.08 13.77
CA PHE A 43 -2.81 4.68 12.41
C PHE A 43 -3.99 5.51 11.88
N ALA A 44 -4.01 5.79 10.58
CA ALA A 44 -5.13 6.50 9.95
C ALA A 44 -6.47 5.74 10.00
N ARG A 45 -6.44 4.40 10.08
CA ARG A 45 -7.65 3.59 10.32
C ARG A 45 -8.40 3.97 11.60
N ASP A 46 -7.68 4.50 12.59
CA ASP A 46 -8.20 4.93 13.88
C ASP A 46 -8.60 6.42 13.85
N LEU A 47 -8.67 7.04 12.66
CA LEU A 47 -9.11 8.42 12.49
C LEU A 47 -10.53 8.61 13.07
N ALA A 48 -10.61 9.60 13.94
CA ALA A 48 -11.80 10.07 14.62
C ALA A 48 -11.87 11.60 14.53
N LYS A 49 -13.07 12.15 14.77
CA LYS A 49 -13.32 13.61 14.74
C LYS A 49 -12.89 14.27 13.42
N GLY A 50 -12.90 13.51 12.31
CA GLY A 50 -12.70 14.02 10.96
C GLY A 50 -13.93 14.75 10.42
N THR A 51 -13.97 14.90 9.09
CA THR A 51 -15.13 15.46 8.38
C THR A 51 -16.43 14.68 8.64
N LYS A 52 -17.56 15.38 8.54
CA LYS A 52 -18.92 14.84 8.78
C LYS A 52 -19.82 14.89 7.54
N THR A 53 -19.52 15.74 6.58
CA THR A 53 -20.32 15.97 5.35
C THR A 53 -19.48 15.83 4.09
N VAL A 54 -18.15 15.97 4.17
CA VAL A 54 -17.24 15.75 3.05
C VAL A 54 -16.57 14.38 3.18
N PHE A 55 -16.83 13.47 2.25
CA PHE A 55 -16.30 12.10 2.28
C PHE A 55 -15.41 11.80 1.08
N SER A 56 -14.48 10.86 1.23
CA SER A 56 -13.66 10.34 0.13
C SER A 56 -13.35 8.86 0.30
N HIS A 57 -12.64 8.23 -0.66
CA HIS A 57 -12.05 6.89 -0.54
C HIS A 57 -12.99 5.83 0.05
N GLY A 58 -14.18 5.70 -0.55
CA GLY A 58 -15.23 4.78 -0.09
C GLY A 58 -16.18 5.34 0.95
N GLY A 59 -16.44 6.66 0.92
CA GLY A 59 -17.46 7.30 1.76
C GLY A 59 -17.01 7.51 3.22
N VAL A 60 -15.70 7.54 3.48
CA VAL A 60 -15.16 7.71 4.83
C VAL A 60 -14.73 9.14 5.11
N MET A 61 -14.59 9.47 6.40
CA MET A 61 -14.14 10.78 6.85
C MET A 61 -12.69 11.08 6.45
N ASN A 62 -12.44 12.35 6.22
CA ASN A 62 -11.15 12.95 5.91
C ASN A 62 -10.58 13.62 7.16
N GLY A 63 -9.25 13.66 7.24
CA GLY A 63 -8.55 14.34 8.31
C GLY A 63 -8.56 15.86 8.10
N ILE A 64 -8.90 16.57 9.18
CA ILE A 64 -8.93 18.03 9.26
C ILE A 64 -8.30 18.47 10.58
N LYS A 65 -7.95 19.75 10.71
CA LYS A 65 -7.51 20.34 11.98
C LYS A 65 -8.57 20.06 13.07
N GLY A 66 -8.13 19.46 14.18
CA GLY A 66 -9.00 19.02 15.28
C GLY A 66 -9.43 17.55 15.22
N SER A 67 -9.14 16.85 14.11
CA SER A 67 -9.24 15.39 14.05
C SER A 67 -8.08 14.71 14.79
N GLU A 68 -8.21 13.41 15.05
CA GLU A 68 -7.21 12.63 15.80
C GLU A 68 -7.17 11.18 15.33
N PHE A 69 -6.03 10.51 15.55
CA PHE A 69 -6.02 9.06 15.60
C PHE A 69 -6.33 8.66 17.04
N HIS A 70 -7.49 8.02 17.25
CA HIS A 70 -8.12 7.86 18.56
C HIS A 70 -7.23 7.14 19.59
N VAL A 71 -6.34 6.27 19.12
CA VAL A 71 -5.49 5.44 19.95
C VAL A 71 -4.09 5.38 19.35
N SER A 72 -3.11 5.25 20.24
CA SER A 72 -1.72 5.02 19.89
C SER A 72 -1.17 3.79 20.64
N TYR A 73 -0.04 3.26 20.16
CA TYR A 73 0.46 1.94 20.57
C TYR A 73 1.98 1.97 20.77
N GLY A 74 2.49 1.12 21.66
CA GLY A 74 3.91 0.91 21.94
C GLY A 74 4.39 1.42 23.30
N ASP A 75 3.57 2.19 24.01
CA ASP A 75 3.83 2.76 25.33
C ASP A 75 3.07 2.05 26.47
N GLU A 76 2.38 0.94 26.19
CA GLU A 76 1.65 0.10 27.15
C GLU A 76 2.50 -0.35 28.36
N PRO A 77 3.80 -0.68 28.22
CA PRO A 77 4.62 -1.08 29.37
C PRO A 77 4.93 0.07 30.34
N GLY A 78 4.63 1.32 29.96
CA GLY A 78 4.77 2.51 30.79
C GLY A 78 3.68 2.61 31.86
N VAL A 79 3.61 1.66 32.79
CA VAL A 79 2.55 1.58 33.83
C VAL A 79 2.41 2.84 34.70
N GLY A 80 3.49 3.61 34.87
CA GLY A 80 3.50 4.90 35.56
C GLY A 80 3.16 6.10 34.65
N ARG A 81 2.79 5.82 33.39
CA ARG A 81 2.31 6.75 32.36
C ARG A 81 3.34 7.76 31.86
N GLY A 82 3.00 8.46 30.78
CA GLY A 82 3.81 9.52 30.20
C GLY A 82 4.21 10.57 31.23
N VAL A 83 5.47 10.99 31.21
CA VAL A 83 5.99 12.00 32.16
C VAL A 83 5.25 13.32 32.03
N LYS A 84 4.91 13.72 30.80
CA LYS A 84 4.18 14.95 30.50
C LYS A 84 2.67 14.71 30.38
N SER A 85 2.25 13.67 29.67
CA SER A 85 0.83 13.43 29.40
C SER A 85 0.07 12.80 30.56
N ASN A 86 0.76 12.06 31.43
CA ASN A 86 0.15 11.18 32.42
C ASN A 86 -0.87 10.18 31.81
N THR A 87 -0.61 9.73 30.58
CA THR A 87 -1.39 8.73 29.84
C THR A 87 -0.50 7.64 29.24
N VAL A 88 -1.13 6.53 28.82
CA VAL A 88 -0.60 5.55 27.87
C VAL A 88 -1.67 5.26 26.82
N GLN A 89 -1.28 4.87 25.61
CA GLN A 89 -2.19 4.59 24.50
C GLN A 89 -3.16 5.72 24.13
N ALA A 90 -2.84 6.96 24.51
CA ALA A 90 -3.72 8.09 24.21
C ALA A 90 -3.60 8.53 22.74
N GLU A 91 -4.49 9.39 22.31
CA GLU A 91 -4.64 9.81 20.93
C GLU A 91 -3.39 10.49 20.35
N ALA A 92 -3.28 10.46 19.02
CA ALA A 92 -2.36 11.30 18.26
C ALA A 92 -3.12 12.44 17.57
N THR A 93 -2.64 13.67 17.74
CA THR A 93 -3.26 14.90 17.23
C THR A 93 -2.31 15.70 16.33
N TRP A 94 -2.85 16.57 15.50
CA TRP A 94 -2.08 17.29 14.47
C TRP A 94 -1.37 18.53 15.01
N LEU A 95 -0.13 18.74 14.58
CA LEU A 95 0.67 19.95 14.76
C LEU A 95 0.69 20.84 13.52
N THR A 96 0.62 20.24 12.33
CA THR A 96 0.53 20.96 11.06
C THR A 96 -0.61 20.44 10.20
N TRP A 97 -0.98 21.21 9.19
CA TRP A 97 -2.08 20.95 8.26
C TRP A 97 -1.89 21.81 7.01
N SER A 98 -2.74 21.65 6.00
CA SER A 98 -2.72 22.45 4.78
C SER A 98 -2.87 23.96 5.07
N PRO A 99 -2.05 24.83 4.46
CA PRO A 99 -2.18 26.27 4.67
C PRO A 99 -3.37 26.89 3.93
N ASN A 100 -3.92 26.21 2.91
CA ASN A 100 -4.87 26.83 1.98
C ASN A 100 -5.97 25.91 1.46
N VAL A 101 -5.96 24.61 1.79
CA VAL A 101 -7.05 23.69 1.44
C VAL A 101 -7.83 23.32 2.69
N PHE A 102 -9.14 23.52 2.62
CA PHE A 102 -10.05 23.38 3.74
C PHE A 102 -11.19 22.42 3.37
N MET A 103 -11.64 21.64 4.35
CA MET A 103 -12.89 20.89 4.31
C MET A 103 -13.69 21.27 5.56
N GLU A 104 -14.97 21.58 5.38
CA GLU A 104 -15.83 22.03 6.48
C GLU A 104 -15.28 23.26 7.24
N GLY A 105 -14.60 24.14 6.50
CA GLY A 105 -13.96 25.33 7.06
C GLY A 105 -12.70 25.06 7.89
N GLN A 106 -12.27 23.80 8.02
CA GLN A 106 -11.07 23.41 8.74
C GLN A 106 -9.95 23.01 7.77
N PRO A 107 -8.69 23.37 8.05
CA PRO A 107 -7.56 22.95 7.25
C PRO A 107 -7.45 21.42 7.14
N VAL A 108 -7.16 20.92 5.95
CA VAL A 108 -7.02 19.49 5.68
C VAL A 108 -5.66 18.95 6.14
N THR A 109 -5.62 17.75 6.70
CA THR A 109 -4.37 17.09 7.14
C THR A 109 -3.86 16.10 6.10
N ARG A 110 -2.55 16.03 5.90
CA ARG A 110 -1.94 15.41 4.73
C ARG A 110 -0.67 14.64 5.10
N HIS A 111 -0.11 13.91 4.13
CA HIS A 111 1.22 13.33 4.20
C HIS A 111 2.24 14.38 4.68
N THR A 112 3.17 13.96 5.53
CA THR A 112 4.17 14.77 6.27
C THR A 112 3.65 15.73 7.34
N ASP A 113 2.32 15.91 7.49
CA ASP A 113 1.81 16.79 8.53
C ASP A 113 2.14 16.23 9.93
N LYS A 114 2.79 17.06 10.75
CA LYS A 114 3.40 16.65 12.03
C LYS A 114 2.32 16.31 13.04
N MET A 115 2.63 15.39 13.97
CA MET A 115 1.67 14.96 14.99
C MET A 115 2.28 14.94 16.39
N LEU A 116 1.47 15.28 17.38
CA LEU A 116 1.68 14.92 18.78
C LEU A 116 1.13 13.52 19.02
N MET A 117 1.76 12.75 19.90
CA MET A 117 1.35 11.38 20.21
C MET A 117 1.27 11.17 21.72
N ASN A 118 0.42 10.23 22.15
CA ASN A 118 0.11 9.96 23.54
C ASN A 118 -0.26 11.24 24.30
N HIS A 119 -1.28 11.95 23.83
CA HIS A 119 -1.73 13.21 24.42
C HIS A 119 -0.60 14.26 24.54
N GLY A 120 0.30 14.28 23.56
CA GLY A 120 1.42 15.21 23.50
C GLY A 120 2.58 14.92 24.45
N ASN A 121 2.72 13.67 24.92
CA ASN A 121 3.92 13.21 25.61
C ASN A 121 5.14 13.16 24.68
N THR A 122 4.91 12.81 23.41
CA THR A 122 5.93 12.81 22.38
C THR A 122 5.43 13.44 21.07
N ILE A 123 6.34 13.56 20.11
CA ILE A 123 6.12 14.14 18.79
C ILE A 123 6.59 13.19 17.70
N SER A 124 5.83 13.20 16.61
CA SER A 124 6.21 12.73 15.29
C SER A 124 6.57 13.94 14.41
N ALA A 125 7.87 14.24 14.33
CA ALA A 125 8.39 15.28 13.44
C ALA A 125 8.38 14.84 11.97
N GLY A 126 8.39 13.53 11.71
CA GLY A 126 8.13 12.94 10.39
C GLY A 126 6.66 13.06 10.00
N GLY A 127 5.75 13.21 10.98
CA GLY A 127 4.33 13.40 10.74
C GLY A 127 3.61 12.16 10.26
N PHE A 128 2.46 12.37 9.63
CA PHE A 128 1.68 11.31 8.99
C PHE A 128 2.40 10.81 7.75
N GLN A 129 2.64 9.50 7.70
CA GLN A 129 3.34 8.80 6.64
C GLN A 129 2.33 7.92 5.91
N SER A 130 2.18 8.18 4.62
CA SER A 130 1.26 7.51 3.72
C SER A 130 1.94 7.37 2.36
N ARG A 131 1.33 6.70 1.39
CA ARG A 131 1.97 6.60 0.07
C ARG A 131 2.04 8.00 -0.57
N PRO A 132 3.14 8.36 -1.25
CA PRO A 132 3.18 9.58 -2.02
C PRO A 132 2.13 9.51 -3.14
N ILE A 133 1.51 10.65 -3.44
CA ILE A 133 0.62 10.73 -4.61
C ILE A 133 1.50 10.74 -5.83
N ARG A 134 1.43 9.68 -6.62
CA ARG A 134 2.09 9.68 -7.92
C ARG A 134 1.29 10.56 -8.87
N SER A 135 2.00 11.35 -9.67
CA SER A 135 1.45 12.40 -10.53
C SER A 135 0.27 11.91 -11.39
N PRO A 136 -0.79 12.75 -11.59
CA PRO A 136 -1.95 12.36 -12.40
C PRO A 136 -1.60 12.02 -13.85
N GLU A 137 -0.45 12.48 -14.35
CA GLU A 137 0.02 12.14 -15.69
C GLU A 137 0.34 10.65 -15.88
N ASN A 138 0.64 9.93 -14.79
CA ASN A 138 0.96 8.50 -14.78
C ASN A 138 0.06 7.71 -13.79
N ALA A 139 -1.18 8.16 -13.58
CA ALA A 139 -2.07 7.55 -12.59
C ALA A 139 -2.38 6.07 -12.90
N LYS A 140 -2.39 5.68 -14.19
CA LYS A 140 -2.68 4.31 -14.64
C LYS A 140 -1.49 3.39 -14.37
N GLU A 141 -0.29 3.84 -14.74
CA GLU A 141 0.99 3.17 -14.49
C GLU A 141 1.26 3.06 -12.98
N THR A 142 0.87 4.08 -12.23
CA THR A 142 0.92 4.06 -10.76
C THR A 142 0.08 2.94 -10.18
N ALA A 143 -1.18 2.80 -10.63
CA ALA A 143 -2.07 1.74 -10.18
C ALA A 143 -1.49 0.36 -10.51
N ILE A 144 -0.86 0.21 -11.69
CA ILE A 144 -0.13 -1.01 -12.04
C ILE A 144 1.02 -1.24 -11.06
N CYS A 145 1.85 -0.22 -10.80
CA CYS A 145 2.99 -0.33 -9.89
C CYS A 145 2.60 -0.73 -8.47
N GLU A 146 1.54 -0.17 -7.88
CA GLU A 146 1.10 -0.52 -6.52
C GLU A 146 0.76 -2.01 -6.38
N ILE A 147 0.07 -2.56 -7.37
CA ILE A 147 -0.34 -3.97 -7.39
C ILE A 147 0.85 -4.86 -7.74
N ALA A 148 1.59 -4.50 -8.79
CA ALA A 148 2.71 -5.29 -9.30
C ALA A 148 3.88 -5.32 -8.32
N CYS A 149 4.19 -4.21 -7.65
CA CYS A 149 5.26 -4.17 -6.65
C CYS A 149 4.95 -5.00 -5.42
N TRP A 150 3.69 -5.02 -4.96
CA TRP A 150 3.30 -5.92 -3.89
C TRP A 150 3.56 -7.39 -4.29
N CYS A 151 3.16 -7.76 -5.51
CA CYS A 151 3.41 -9.10 -6.05
C CYS A 151 4.89 -9.40 -6.24
N TRP A 152 5.68 -8.43 -6.68
CA TRP A 152 7.10 -8.57 -6.85
C TRP A 152 7.80 -8.76 -5.50
N VAL A 153 7.66 -7.83 -4.55
CA VAL A 153 8.32 -7.86 -3.24
C VAL A 153 7.91 -9.08 -2.43
N THR A 154 6.62 -9.41 -2.40
CA THR A 154 6.10 -10.51 -1.57
C THR A 154 6.59 -11.88 -2.06
N TRP A 155 6.85 -12.03 -3.36
CA TRP A 155 7.15 -13.33 -3.98
C TRP A 155 8.59 -13.44 -4.52
N ARG A 156 9.37 -12.35 -4.53
CA ARG A 156 10.79 -12.32 -4.91
C ARG A 156 11.66 -13.04 -3.87
N GLY A 157 12.48 -14.00 -4.30
CA GLY A 157 13.43 -14.70 -3.41
C GLY A 157 12.92 -15.98 -2.74
N SER A 158 12.10 -16.77 -3.44
CA SER A 158 11.51 -18.05 -2.99
C SER A 158 12.48 -19.15 -2.50
N SER A 159 13.79 -18.88 -2.39
CA SER A 159 14.75 -19.75 -1.72
C SER A 159 14.85 -19.53 -0.19
N LYS A 160 14.26 -18.47 0.39
CA LYS A 160 14.23 -18.25 1.85
C LYS A 160 12.85 -17.84 2.38
N GLY A 161 11.80 -18.43 1.83
CA GLY A 161 10.42 -18.16 2.22
C GLY A 161 10.20 -18.33 3.73
N GLN A 162 10.21 -17.21 4.44
CA GLN A 162 9.85 -17.13 5.84
C GLN A 162 8.75 -16.08 5.99
N TRP A 163 7.55 -16.60 6.30
CA TRP A 163 6.44 -15.90 6.94
C TRP A 163 5.49 -15.04 6.10
N ILE A 164 4.74 -15.68 5.19
CA ILE A 164 3.30 -15.40 5.11
C ILE A 164 2.57 -16.67 5.50
N ASP A 165 1.86 -16.57 6.62
CA ASP A 165 1.01 -17.61 7.21
C ASP A 165 0.04 -18.20 6.17
N ASN A 166 0.09 -19.52 6.03
CA ASN A 166 -1.00 -20.50 5.86
C ASN A 166 -2.24 -20.21 4.98
N TYR A 167 -2.37 -19.09 4.28
CA TYR A 167 -3.30 -18.93 3.18
C TYR A 167 -2.62 -19.36 1.89
N VAL A 168 -2.62 -20.68 1.72
CA VAL A 168 -2.36 -21.41 0.48
C VAL A 168 -1.05 -20.96 -0.20
N LYS A 169 0.04 -21.67 0.07
CA LYS A 169 1.08 -21.86 -0.95
C LYS A 169 0.57 -22.95 -1.91
N PRO A 170 -0.14 -22.65 -3.02
CA PRO A 170 -0.10 -23.61 -4.10
C PRO A 170 1.35 -23.64 -4.59
N TRP A 171 1.93 -24.83 -4.66
CA TRP A 171 3.15 -25.04 -5.44
C TRP A 171 2.97 -24.32 -6.79
N ARG A 172 3.79 -23.31 -7.10
CA ARG A 172 3.87 -22.55 -8.38
C ARG A 172 3.05 -21.23 -8.53
N MET A 173 2.85 -20.41 -7.50
CA MET A 173 2.30 -19.05 -7.76
C MET A 173 3.31 -18.20 -8.56
N ARG A 174 2.88 -17.69 -9.73
CA ARG A 174 3.65 -16.78 -10.59
C ARG A 174 3.30 -15.32 -10.28
N TYR A 175 4.19 -14.38 -10.59
CA TYR A 175 3.93 -12.95 -10.41
C TYR A 175 2.68 -12.48 -11.16
N SER A 176 2.47 -12.96 -12.40
CA SER A 176 1.26 -12.66 -13.19
C SER A 176 -0.03 -13.14 -12.51
N THR A 177 -0.02 -14.34 -11.93
CA THR A 177 -1.16 -14.87 -11.16
C THR A 177 -1.46 -14.03 -9.93
N CYS A 178 -0.42 -13.60 -9.21
CA CYS A 178 -0.56 -12.67 -8.10
C CYS A 178 -1.17 -11.35 -8.55
N PHE A 179 -0.62 -10.76 -9.63
CA PHE A 179 -1.08 -9.48 -10.16
C PHE A 179 -2.56 -9.54 -10.51
N LYS A 180 -2.97 -10.58 -11.25
CA LYS A 180 -4.38 -10.80 -11.57
C LYS A 180 -5.27 -10.83 -10.33
N GLN A 181 -4.92 -11.63 -9.33
CA GLN A 181 -5.74 -11.76 -8.12
C GLN A 181 -5.89 -10.42 -7.37
N GLN A 182 -4.85 -9.58 -7.38
CA GLN A 182 -4.90 -8.28 -6.73
C GLN A 182 -5.70 -7.26 -7.55
N VAL A 183 -5.58 -7.29 -8.88
CA VAL A 183 -6.45 -6.48 -9.77
C VAL A 183 -7.91 -6.87 -9.58
N ASP A 184 -8.24 -8.16 -9.61
CA ASP A 184 -9.62 -8.65 -9.45
C ASP A 184 -10.21 -8.28 -8.07
N LYS A 185 -9.37 -8.15 -7.03
CA LYS A 185 -9.79 -7.66 -5.70
C LYS A 185 -10.00 -6.15 -5.67
N GLN A 186 -9.06 -5.39 -6.22
CA GLN A 186 -9.07 -3.93 -6.15
C GLN A 186 -10.10 -3.31 -7.10
N TYR A 187 -10.30 -3.93 -8.26
CA TYR A 187 -11.15 -3.48 -9.36
C TYR A 187 -12.29 -4.48 -9.64
N ALA A 188 -12.85 -5.07 -8.58
CA ALA A 188 -13.86 -6.13 -8.67
C ALA A 188 -15.11 -5.77 -9.50
N ASN A 189 -15.41 -4.47 -9.62
CA ASN A 189 -16.57 -3.96 -10.36
C ASN A 189 -16.23 -3.48 -11.78
N THR A 190 -14.95 -3.38 -12.14
CA THR A 190 -14.50 -2.85 -13.43
C THR A 190 -14.90 -3.81 -14.53
N GLN A 191 -15.56 -3.29 -15.57
CA GLN A 191 -16.08 -4.09 -16.68
C GLN A 191 -15.99 -3.29 -17.98
N ALA A 192 -15.34 -3.86 -19.00
CA ALA A 192 -15.31 -3.28 -20.33
C ALA A 192 -16.73 -3.28 -20.96
N GLY A 193 -17.10 -2.16 -21.57
CA GLY A 193 -18.41 -1.92 -22.17
C GLY A 193 -19.51 -1.49 -21.20
N LYS A 194 -19.19 -1.30 -19.91
CA LYS A 194 -20.16 -0.87 -18.89
C LYS A 194 -19.77 0.49 -18.27
N PRO A 195 -20.53 1.57 -18.52
CA PRO A 195 -20.27 2.88 -17.94
C PRO A 195 -20.32 2.87 -16.40
N GLY A 196 -19.59 3.81 -15.78
CA GLY A 196 -19.58 4.05 -14.34
C GLY A 196 -18.66 3.12 -13.54
N HIS A 197 -17.90 2.25 -14.20
CA HIS A 197 -16.99 1.30 -13.56
C HIS A 197 -15.55 1.39 -14.09
N PRO A 198 -14.88 2.55 -13.98
CA PRO A 198 -13.50 2.71 -14.41
C PRO A 198 -12.54 1.86 -13.56
N GLY A 199 -11.40 1.51 -14.13
CA GLY A 199 -10.35 0.80 -13.39
C GLY A 199 -9.48 -0.06 -14.28
N LEU A 200 -8.85 -1.06 -13.66
CA LEU A 200 -7.91 -1.94 -14.34
C LEU A 200 -8.51 -3.35 -14.49
N LEU A 201 -8.39 -3.91 -15.69
CA LEU A 201 -8.60 -5.32 -15.97
C LEU A 201 -7.23 -6.01 -16.12
N SER A 202 -7.18 -7.29 -15.74
CA SER A 202 -5.99 -8.12 -15.89
C SER A 202 -6.26 -9.34 -16.76
N GLU A 203 -5.25 -9.78 -17.50
CA GLU A 203 -5.30 -11.00 -18.33
C GLU A 203 -6.47 -10.96 -19.32
N VAL A 204 -6.54 -9.89 -20.12
CA VAL A 204 -7.61 -9.69 -21.11
C VAL A 204 -7.23 -10.36 -22.43
N GLY A 205 -7.96 -11.42 -22.75
CA GLY A 205 -7.79 -12.18 -23.98
C GLY A 205 -8.49 -11.52 -25.18
N TYR A 206 -7.82 -11.51 -26.33
CA TYR A 206 -8.36 -11.07 -27.61
C TYR A 206 -7.95 -12.03 -28.73
N TRP A 207 -8.74 -12.07 -29.81
CA TRP A 207 -8.38 -12.82 -31.00
C TRP A 207 -7.19 -12.15 -31.68
N ASP A 208 -6.08 -12.86 -31.85
CA ASP A 208 -4.86 -12.34 -32.47
C ASP A 208 -5.20 -11.70 -33.84
N PRO A 209 -5.06 -10.37 -33.99
CA PRO A 209 -5.43 -9.68 -35.21
C PRO A 209 -4.59 -10.11 -36.41
N ASP A 210 -3.37 -10.61 -36.17
CA ASP A 210 -2.42 -10.97 -37.21
C ASP A 210 -2.47 -12.47 -37.55
N ASN A 211 -3.36 -13.23 -36.90
CA ASN A 211 -3.58 -14.63 -37.20
C ASN A 211 -4.62 -14.79 -38.33
N PRO A 212 -4.24 -15.32 -39.52
CA PRO A 212 -5.13 -15.42 -40.68
C PRO A 212 -6.31 -16.38 -40.48
N LYS A 213 -6.29 -17.22 -39.43
CA LYS A 213 -7.42 -18.11 -39.09
C LYS A 213 -8.51 -17.40 -38.29
N ASN A 214 -8.23 -16.20 -37.79
CA ASN A 214 -9.22 -15.41 -37.09
C ASN A 214 -10.02 -14.60 -38.12
N THR A 215 -11.30 -14.90 -38.23
CA THR A 215 -12.23 -14.20 -39.11
C THR A 215 -13.55 -14.01 -38.38
N THR A 216 -14.30 -12.98 -38.75
CA THR A 216 -15.67 -12.76 -38.23
C THR A 216 -16.56 -13.96 -38.53
N GLU A 217 -16.42 -14.57 -39.70
CA GLU A 217 -17.19 -15.74 -40.15
C GLU A 217 -16.98 -16.97 -39.26
N ASN A 218 -15.77 -17.18 -38.76
CA ASN A 218 -15.45 -18.29 -37.86
C ASN A 218 -15.70 -17.96 -36.37
N GLY A 219 -16.42 -16.87 -36.08
CA GLY A 219 -16.69 -16.43 -34.71
C GLY A 219 -15.44 -15.93 -33.97
N LYS A 220 -14.37 -15.58 -34.70
CA LYS A 220 -13.09 -15.10 -34.16
C LYS A 220 -12.76 -13.72 -34.72
N PRO A 221 -13.58 -12.70 -34.43
CA PRO A 221 -13.37 -11.36 -34.97
C PRO A 221 -11.97 -10.83 -34.57
N PRO A 222 -11.06 -10.57 -35.53
CA PRO A 222 -9.69 -10.14 -35.28
C PRO A 222 -9.60 -8.90 -34.36
N GLY A 223 -8.72 -8.95 -33.36
CA GLY A 223 -8.47 -7.87 -32.41
C GLY A 223 -9.59 -7.64 -31.39
N LYS A 224 -10.73 -8.34 -31.48
CA LYS A 224 -11.83 -8.17 -30.52
C LYS A 224 -11.63 -9.03 -29.26
N PRO A 225 -12.14 -8.56 -28.10
CA PRO A 225 -12.05 -9.29 -26.85
C PRO A 225 -12.75 -10.65 -26.95
N ILE A 226 -12.17 -11.64 -26.29
CA ILE A 226 -12.74 -12.98 -26.17
C ILE A 226 -13.73 -12.99 -25.00
N GLY A 227 -14.92 -13.55 -25.21
CA GLY A 227 -15.87 -13.81 -24.12
C GLY A 227 -16.80 -12.65 -23.75
N LYS A 228 -17.16 -11.77 -24.71
CA LYS A 228 -18.03 -10.59 -24.54
C LYS A 228 -19.38 -10.83 -23.81
N GLU A 229 -19.77 -12.08 -23.57
CA GLU A 229 -21.02 -12.47 -22.91
C GLU A 229 -20.87 -12.86 -21.41
N SER A 230 -19.65 -12.90 -20.84
CA SER A 230 -19.47 -13.18 -19.41
C SER A 230 -19.16 -11.91 -18.60
N PRO A 231 -20.00 -11.54 -17.61
CA PRO A 231 -19.79 -10.37 -16.76
C PRO A 231 -18.64 -10.51 -15.75
N TRP A 232 -17.92 -11.63 -15.77
CA TRP A 232 -16.76 -11.90 -14.93
C TRP A 232 -15.59 -12.28 -15.86
N TYR A 233 -14.73 -11.31 -16.17
CA TYR A 233 -13.46 -11.53 -16.87
C TYR A 233 -12.44 -12.16 -15.89
N SER A 234 -12.74 -13.37 -15.43
CA SER A 234 -11.79 -14.20 -14.72
C SER A 234 -12.19 -15.67 -14.86
N GLY A 235 -11.27 -16.47 -15.38
CA GLY A 235 -11.39 -17.91 -15.42
C GLY A 235 -10.39 -18.47 -16.39
N ASP A 236 -9.33 -19.10 -15.87
CA ASP A 236 -8.71 -20.37 -16.29
C ASP A 236 -8.41 -20.71 -17.77
N TRP A 237 -8.69 -19.85 -18.74
CA TRP A 237 -8.61 -20.13 -20.18
C TRP A 237 -7.32 -19.62 -20.84
N TYR A 238 -6.19 -19.76 -20.16
CA TYR A 238 -4.90 -19.57 -20.82
C TYR A 238 -4.79 -20.55 -22.00
N ASN A 239 -4.30 -20.08 -23.15
CA ASN A 239 -4.04 -20.87 -24.37
C ASN A 239 -5.23 -21.14 -25.32
N ILE A 240 -6.19 -20.21 -25.43
CA ILE A 240 -7.12 -20.27 -26.57
C ILE A 240 -6.32 -20.14 -27.87
N ARG A 241 -6.39 -21.14 -28.75
CA ARG A 241 -5.58 -21.15 -29.97
C ARG A 241 -5.92 -19.96 -30.87
N GLY A 242 -4.89 -19.19 -31.20
CA GLY A 242 -5.03 -17.98 -32.01
C GLY A 242 -5.45 -16.74 -31.21
N SER A 243 -5.33 -16.78 -29.88
CA SER A 243 -5.53 -15.63 -29.01
C SER A 243 -4.20 -15.02 -28.55
N ARG A 244 -4.30 -13.81 -28.01
CA ARG A 244 -3.26 -13.12 -27.26
C ARG A 244 -3.88 -12.51 -26.01
N TRP A 245 -3.05 -12.23 -25.02
CA TRP A 245 -3.49 -11.83 -23.67
C TRP A 245 -2.67 -10.63 -23.24
N LEU A 246 -3.35 -9.53 -22.90
CA LEU A 246 -2.76 -8.31 -22.34
C LEU A 246 -2.87 -8.37 -20.81
N ASP A 247 -1.75 -8.13 -20.13
CA ASP A 247 -1.66 -8.31 -18.68
C ASP A 247 -2.40 -7.19 -17.92
N ALA A 248 -2.45 -5.99 -18.49
CA ALA A 248 -3.14 -4.84 -17.92
C ALA A 248 -3.89 -4.05 -19.00
N VAL A 249 -5.17 -3.78 -18.76
CA VAL A 249 -6.04 -2.98 -19.64
C VAL A 249 -6.84 -1.99 -18.81
N TRP A 250 -6.69 -0.70 -19.08
CA TRP A 250 -7.45 0.34 -18.40
C TRP A 250 -8.82 0.55 -19.03
N VAL A 251 -9.84 0.68 -18.19
CA VAL A 251 -11.22 1.01 -18.55
C VAL A 251 -11.56 2.39 -17.99
N ASP A 252 -12.07 3.28 -18.85
CA ASP A 252 -12.47 4.62 -18.45
C ASP A 252 -13.89 4.67 -17.84
N SER A 253 -14.36 5.87 -17.48
CA SER A 253 -15.69 6.05 -16.90
C SER A 253 -16.84 5.73 -17.86
N SER A 254 -16.58 5.75 -19.17
CA SER A 254 -17.53 5.39 -20.22
C SER A 254 -17.65 3.87 -20.39
N GLY A 255 -16.71 3.12 -19.82
CA GLY A 255 -16.59 1.68 -20.00
C GLY A 255 -15.69 1.31 -21.18
N ASP A 256 -15.03 2.26 -21.83
CA ASP A 256 -14.16 2.01 -22.96
C ASP A 256 -12.77 1.59 -22.50
N THR A 257 -12.16 0.63 -23.21
CA THR A 257 -10.78 0.20 -22.97
C THR A 257 -9.83 1.15 -23.67
N THR A 258 -9.03 1.91 -22.91
CA THR A 258 -8.27 3.03 -23.47
C THR A 258 -6.76 2.77 -23.56
N ASP A 259 -6.20 1.98 -22.64
CA ASP A 259 -4.75 1.82 -22.50
C ASP A 259 -4.40 0.38 -22.15
N PHE A 260 -3.32 -0.12 -22.75
CA PHE A 260 -2.95 -1.53 -22.72
C PHE A 260 -1.45 -1.71 -22.47
N TRP A 261 -1.09 -2.67 -21.61
CA TRP A 261 0.29 -3.01 -21.27
C TRP A 261 0.51 -4.54 -21.21
N ASP A 262 1.73 -4.97 -21.54
CA ASP A 262 2.24 -6.34 -21.29
C ASP A 262 3.25 -6.25 -20.13
N ILE A 263 2.91 -6.82 -18.98
CA ILE A 263 3.66 -6.63 -17.74
C ILE A 263 4.81 -7.63 -17.69
N LYS A 264 6.00 -7.13 -17.38
CA LYS A 264 7.22 -7.93 -17.22
C LYS A 264 7.73 -7.86 -15.79
N PHE A 265 7.98 -9.03 -15.21
CA PHE A 265 8.58 -9.17 -13.89
C PHE A 265 10.01 -9.70 -14.01
N GLY A 266 10.97 -8.97 -13.45
CA GLY A 266 12.35 -9.44 -13.34
C GLY A 266 12.98 -9.74 -14.69
N ASP A 267 13.43 -10.99 -14.85
CA ASP A 267 14.18 -11.46 -16.02
C ASP A 267 13.26 -12.00 -17.14
N ASP A 268 11.99 -11.58 -17.17
CA ASP A 268 11.06 -11.95 -18.22
C ASP A 268 11.61 -11.53 -19.60
N LYS A 269 11.44 -12.41 -20.60
CA LYS A 269 11.93 -12.18 -21.95
C LYS A 269 11.10 -11.11 -22.66
N GLU A 270 11.82 -10.29 -23.43
CA GLU A 270 11.22 -9.32 -24.35
C GLU A 270 10.30 -9.99 -25.38
N ASN A 271 9.27 -9.26 -25.77
CA ASN A 271 8.34 -9.65 -26.80
C ASN A 271 8.98 -9.61 -28.18
N SER A 272 8.59 -10.56 -29.05
CA SER A 272 8.92 -10.46 -30.46
C SER A 272 8.18 -9.28 -31.11
N ALA A 273 8.74 -8.73 -32.19
CA ALA A 273 8.10 -7.65 -32.96
C ALA A 273 6.66 -8.00 -33.36
N ALA A 274 6.43 -9.22 -33.85
CA ALA A 274 5.10 -9.72 -34.21
C ALA A 274 4.13 -9.79 -33.02
N LYS A 275 4.62 -10.09 -31.81
CA LYS A 275 3.78 -10.07 -30.61
C LYS A 275 3.38 -8.63 -30.27
N ASN A 276 4.31 -7.68 -30.36
CA ASN A 276 4.04 -6.26 -30.13
C ASN A 276 3.12 -5.65 -31.20
N ASP A 277 3.23 -6.06 -32.47
CA ASP A 277 2.29 -5.66 -33.53
C ASP A 277 0.87 -6.17 -33.24
N ALA A 278 0.73 -7.43 -32.84
CA ALA A 278 -0.55 -8.00 -32.47
C ALA A 278 -1.19 -7.25 -31.28
N TYR A 279 -0.40 -6.85 -30.28
CA TYR A 279 -0.87 -6.01 -29.16
C TYR A 279 -1.33 -4.63 -29.62
N ARG A 280 -0.54 -3.94 -30.47
CA ARG A 280 -0.91 -2.64 -31.05
C ARG A 280 -2.21 -2.72 -31.85
N ASN A 281 -2.33 -3.72 -32.71
CA ASN A 281 -3.50 -3.91 -33.56
C ASN A 281 -4.76 -4.21 -32.75
N ALA A 282 -4.63 -4.98 -31.66
CA ALA A 282 -5.74 -5.25 -30.75
C ALA A 282 -6.16 -4.00 -29.95
N ALA A 283 -5.22 -3.24 -29.40
CA ALA A 283 -5.53 -1.98 -28.72
C ALA A 283 -6.27 -1.01 -29.67
N LYS A 284 -5.75 -0.84 -30.90
CA LYS A 284 -6.37 -0.01 -31.94
C LYS A 284 -7.77 -0.49 -32.32
N ALA A 285 -7.98 -1.80 -32.44
CA ALA A 285 -9.29 -2.38 -32.74
C ALA A 285 -10.35 -2.12 -31.65
N ASN A 286 -9.92 -1.74 -30.44
CA ASN A 286 -10.77 -1.41 -29.31
C ASN A 286 -10.71 0.08 -28.91
N GLY A 287 -10.17 0.94 -29.80
CA GLY A 287 -10.16 2.39 -29.59
C GLY A 287 -9.13 2.89 -28.59
N GLY A 288 -8.17 2.06 -28.18
CA GLY A 288 -7.12 2.46 -27.24
C GLY A 288 -5.70 2.32 -27.78
N VAL A 289 -4.73 2.49 -26.88
CA VAL A 289 -3.30 2.57 -27.18
C VAL A 289 -2.54 1.49 -26.43
N TYR A 290 -1.67 0.77 -27.14
CA TYR A 290 -0.70 -0.14 -26.52
C TYR A 290 0.58 0.62 -26.20
N HIS A 291 0.93 0.65 -24.90
CA HIS A 291 2.08 1.39 -24.37
C HIS A 291 3.36 0.55 -24.33
N GLY A 292 3.28 -0.72 -24.71
CA GLY A 292 4.45 -1.61 -24.76
C GLY A 292 4.58 -2.49 -23.52
N GLU A 293 5.82 -2.88 -23.27
CA GLU A 293 6.20 -3.73 -22.16
C GLU A 293 6.43 -2.90 -20.89
N PHE A 294 5.70 -3.24 -19.84
CA PHE A 294 5.77 -2.58 -18.54
C PHE A 294 6.68 -3.38 -17.60
N TYR A 295 7.96 -3.03 -17.57
CA TYR A 295 8.95 -3.66 -16.71
C TYR A 295 8.84 -3.15 -15.27
N VAL A 296 8.25 -3.95 -14.40
CA VAL A 296 7.89 -3.55 -13.03
C VAL A 296 9.06 -2.94 -12.25
N PRO A 297 10.26 -3.54 -12.20
CA PRO A 297 11.37 -2.95 -11.44
C PRO A 297 11.85 -1.60 -11.98
N SER A 298 11.79 -1.35 -13.28
CA SER A 298 12.27 -0.09 -13.85
C SER A 298 11.20 1.00 -13.84
N TRP A 299 9.96 0.65 -14.13
CA TRP A 299 8.83 1.57 -14.12
C TRP A 299 8.43 2.00 -12.71
N CYS A 300 8.65 1.15 -11.70
CA CYS A 300 8.17 1.38 -10.34
C CYS A 300 9.29 1.71 -9.34
N ASP A 301 10.37 2.35 -9.79
CA ASP A 301 11.55 2.71 -8.97
C ASP A 301 12.05 1.56 -8.07
N GLY A 302 12.17 0.37 -8.66
CA GLY A 302 12.63 -0.84 -7.97
C GLY A 302 11.66 -1.39 -6.91
N CYS A 303 10.44 -0.88 -6.81
CA CYS A 303 9.46 -1.21 -5.77
C CYS A 303 9.93 -0.90 -4.34
N ARG A 304 10.76 0.14 -4.19
CA ARG A 304 11.35 0.53 -2.90
C ARG A 304 10.30 0.87 -1.84
N ASP A 305 9.22 1.55 -2.23
CA ASP A 305 8.14 1.91 -1.31
C ASP A 305 7.50 0.67 -0.67
N GLU A 306 7.15 -0.33 -1.49
CA GLU A 306 6.62 -1.62 -1.05
C GLU A 306 7.64 -2.44 -0.25
N GLU A 307 8.91 -2.42 -0.64
CA GLU A 307 9.99 -3.12 0.08
C GLU A 307 10.20 -2.52 1.47
N ASP A 308 10.26 -1.19 1.57
CA ASP A 308 10.39 -0.49 2.84
C ASP A 308 9.15 -0.69 3.73
N GLU A 309 7.95 -0.69 3.15
CA GLU A 309 6.71 -0.99 3.90
C GLU A 309 6.71 -2.42 4.43
N TRP A 310 7.12 -3.39 3.62
CA TRP A 310 7.27 -4.77 4.05
C TRP A 310 8.31 -4.91 5.16
N GLN A 311 9.46 -4.26 5.04
CA GLN A 311 10.50 -4.25 6.08
C GLN A 311 9.97 -3.64 7.38
N ARG A 312 9.25 -2.51 7.30
CA ARG A 312 8.60 -1.88 8.47
C ARG A 312 7.59 -2.80 9.14
N ASN A 313 6.71 -3.43 8.36
CA ASN A 313 5.66 -4.31 8.89
C ASN A 313 6.21 -5.64 9.44
N SER A 314 7.23 -6.22 8.81
CA SER A 314 7.86 -7.47 9.25
C SER A 314 8.60 -7.27 10.58
N VAL A 315 9.35 -6.18 10.72
CA VAL A 315 10.00 -5.81 11.99
C VAL A 315 8.96 -5.57 13.09
N PHE A 316 7.84 -4.90 12.77
CA PHE A 316 6.75 -4.68 13.72
C PHE A 316 6.09 -5.99 14.17
N ASN A 317 5.74 -6.88 13.23
CA ASN A 317 5.10 -8.16 13.55
C ASN A 317 6.03 -9.07 14.36
N GLN A 318 7.33 -9.11 14.04
CA GLN A 318 8.32 -9.86 14.81
C GLN A 318 8.49 -9.29 16.23
N ALA A 319 8.50 -7.96 16.37
CA ALA A 319 8.57 -7.30 17.66
C ALA A 319 7.31 -7.55 18.50
N ALA A 320 6.12 -7.48 17.89
CA ALA A 320 4.83 -7.75 18.52
C ALA A 320 4.69 -9.23 18.94
N ASP A 321 5.14 -10.17 18.11
CA ASP A 321 5.15 -11.60 18.44
C ASP A 321 6.11 -11.93 19.58
N HIS A 322 7.30 -11.31 19.58
CA HIS A 322 8.24 -11.48 20.67
C HIS A 322 7.69 -10.90 21.98
N PHE A 323 7.06 -9.72 21.93
CA PHE A 323 6.39 -9.14 23.10
C PHE A 323 5.25 -10.04 23.60
N ARG A 324 4.40 -10.56 22.70
CA ARG A 324 3.34 -11.51 23.07
C ARG A 324 3.88 -12.77 23.75
N LYS A 325 5.05 -13.27 23.34
CA LYS A 325 5.66 -14.50 23.87
C LYS A 325 6.47 -14.30 25.15
N HIS A 326 7.10 -13.13 25.31
CA HIS A 326 8.12 -12.93 26.35
C HIS A 326 7.84 -11.74 27.27
N GLY A 327 6.79 -10.95 27.01
CA GLY A 327 6.47 -9.74 27.78
C GLY A 327 7.50 -8.61 27.63
N VAL A 328 8.48 -8.78 26.74
CA VAL A 328 9.58 -7.85 26.48
C VAL A 328 9.88 -7.83 24.98
N TYR A 329 10.33 -6.69 24.45
CA TYR A 329 10.80 -6.61 23.07
C TYR A 329 12.20 -7.25 22.91
N PRO A 330 12.55 -7.80 21.73
CA PRO A 330 13.82 -8.49 21.53
C PRO A 330 15.01 -7.52 21.57
N ASN A 331 16.11 -7.94 22.21
CA ASN A 331 17.37 -7.20 22.23
C ASN A 331 18.00 -7.16 20.83
N GLY A 332 18.38 -5.97 20.35
CA GLY A 332 19.18 -5.81 19.13
C GLY A 332 18.40 -5.73 17.81
N VAL A 333 17.06 -5.78 17.83
CA VAL A 333 16.27 -5.18 16.74
C VAL A 333 16.48 -3.67 16.83
N PRO A 334 16.74 -2.94 15.73
CA PRO A 334 16.71 -1.49 15.77
C PRO A 334 15.29 -1.08 16.15
N LEU A 335 15.07 -0.85 17.46
CA LEU A 335 14.04 0.08 17.90
C LEU A 335 14.29 1.33 17.05
N PRO A 336 13.34 1.77 16.21
CA PRO A 336 13.76 2.67 15.17
C PRO A 336 14.13 4.02 15.80
N GLY A 337 15.43 4.27 15.93
CA GLY A 337 15.97 5.34 16.77
C GLY A 337 17.30 5.10 17.51
N ARG A 338 18.04 3.99 17.37
CA ARG A 338 19.40 3.92 17.96
C ARG A 338 20.43 4.65 17.09
N MET A 339 20.52 5.98 17.22
CA MET A 339 21.74 6.69 16.87
C MET A 339 22.84 6.26 17.85
N GLY A 340 24.02 5.91 17.30
CA GLY A 340 25.11 5.29 18.02
C GLY A 340 25.69 6.15 19.16
N GLY A 341 26.06 5.48 20.24
CA GLY A 341 26.86 6.00 21.34
C GLY A 341 27.26 4.85 22.28
N PRO A 342 28.49 4.83 22.83
CA PRO A 342 29.01 3.70 23.59
C PRO A 342 28.25 3.51 24.91
N ILE A 343 28.08 2.24 25.29
CA ILE A 343 27.40 1.80 26.51
C ILE A 343 28.31 2.11 27.71
N MET A 344 27.87 2.98 28.63
CA MET A 344 28.52 3.06 29.94
C MET A 344 28.13 1.83 30.78
N PRO A 345 29.07 1.21 31.52
CA PRO A 345 28.79 0.04 32.33
C PRO A 345 27.85 0.38 33.49
N VAL A 346 26.84 -0.47 33.66
CA VAL A 346 25.85 -0.40 34.76
C VAL A 346 26.57 -0.68 36.09
N PRO A 347 26.43 0.16 37.13
CA PRO A 347 26.97 -0.16 38.46
C PRO A 347 26.18 -1.30 39.08
N VAL A 348 26.89 -2.28 39.64
CA VAL A 348 26.32 -3.43 40.37
C VAL A 348 25.63 -2.93 41.65
N PRO A 349 24.40 -3.36 41.98
CA PRO A 349 23.68 -2.88 43.15
C PRO A 349 24.33 -3.38 44.45
N VAL A 350 24.62 -2.45 45.37
CA VAL A 350 25.04 -2.73 46.75
C VAL A 350 23.80 -3.15 47.57
N PRO A 351 23.85 -4.22 48.38
CA PRO A 351 22.70 -4.60 49.21
C PRO A 351 22.43 -3.57 50.31
N ILE A 352 21.17 -3.17 50.46
CA ILE A 352 20.69 -2.26 51.51
C ILE A 352 20.62 -3.03 52.84
N PRO A 353 21.12 -2.50 53.97
CA PRO A 353 20.95 -3.12 55.29
C PRO A 353 19.50 -3.00 55.75
N VAL A 354 18.93 -4.09 56.25
CA VAL A 354 17.65 -4.10 56.96
C VAL A 354 17.87 -3.53 58.35
N ILE A 355 17.18 -2.43 58.67
CA ILE A 355 17.17 -1.77 59.99
C ILE A 355 15.93 -2.26 60.76
N PRO A 356 16.05 -2.53 62.07
CA PRO A 356 15.47 -1.62 63.07
C PRO A 356 16.50 -0.86 63.89
#